data_AF-A0A437P1V6-F1
#
_entry.id   AF-A0A437P1V6-F1
#
_cell.length_a   1.000
_cell.length_b   1.000
_cell.length_c   1.000
_cell.angle_alpha   90.00
_cell.angle_beta   90.00
_cell.angle_gamma   90.00
#
_symmetry.space_group_name_H-M   'P 1'
#
loop_
_entity.id
_entity.type
_entity.pdbx_description
1 polymer ?
#
loop_
_entity_poly.entity_id
_entity_poly.type
_entity_poly.pdbx_seq_one_letter_code
_entity_poly.pdbx_strand_id
1 'polypeptide(L)'
;MPTTQPRALDAPDRIPALLADAFSANQDRPDPQSRQRLSLELRSEIRRLLPKVQAQMDSITPRTRAWYARDTAIDAAREELAKGLSPSSLAACLTITELGRRLRVLDEFAGGER
;
A
#
# COMPACT_ATOMS: atom_id res chain seq x y z
N MET A 1 -20.20 29.54 -16.94
CA MET A 1 -18.89 29.12 -16.43
C MET A 1 -19.01 27.70 -15.91
N PRO A 2 -18.69 26.67 -16.71
CA PRO A 2 -18.71 25.30 -16.22
C PRO A 2 -17.48 25.07 -15.33
N THR A 3 -17.72 24.81 -14.06
CA THR A 3 -16.71 24.41 -13.09
C THR A 3 -16.27 22.98 -13.43
N THR A 4 -15.15 22.85 -14.14
CA THR A 4 -14.51 21.55 -14.36
C THR A 4 -14.03 21.02 -13.01
N GLN A 5 -14.82 20.13 -12.41
CA GLN A 5 -14.34 19.26 -11.35
C GLN A 5 -13.13 18.48 -11.86
N PRO A 6 -11.99 18.44 -11.14
CA PRO A 6 -10.92 17.52 -11.48
C PRO A 6 -11.44 16.11 -11.26
N ARG A 7 -11.72 15.45 -12.39
CA ARG A 7 -12.07 14.05 -12.52
C ARG A 7 -11.11 13.23 -11.65
N ALA A 8 -11.65 12.57 -10.64
CA ALA A 8 -10.93 11.57 -9.86
C ALA A 8 -10.28 10.60 -10.85
N LEU A 9 -8.95 10.58 -10.88
CA LEU A 9 -8.19 9.61 -11.62
C LEU A 9 -8.45 8.24 -10.96
N ASP A 10 -9.47 7.54 -11.43
CA ASP A 10 -9.42 6.08 -11.49
C ASP A 10 -8.31 5.72 -12.48
N ALA A 11 -7.05 5.92 -12.07
CA ALA A 11 -5.89 5.67 -12.88
C ALA A 11 -5.38 4.24 -12.62
N PRO A 12 -5.40 3.36 -13.63
CA PRO A 12 -4.75 2.04 -13.53
C PRO A 12 -3.24 2.13 -13.19
N ASP A 13 -2.63 3.31 -13.30
CA ASP A 13 -1.21 3.57 -13.03
C ASP A 13 -0.89 4.12 -11.63
N ARG A 14 -1.88 4.20 -10.72
CA ARG A 14 -1.68 4.83 -9.40
C ARG A 14 -0.75 4.04 -8.47
N ILE A 15 -0.91 2.72 -8.40
CA ILE A 15 -0.08 1.88 -7.51
C ILE A 15 1.39 1.87 -7.97
N PRO A 16 1.72 1.66 -9.26
CA PRO A 16 3.10 1.75 -9.73
C PRO A 16 3.81 3.06 -9.38
N ALA A 17 3.11 4.20 -9.52
CA ALA A 17 3.65 5.51 -9.15
C ALA A 17 3.92 5.61 -7.63
N LEU A 18 2.97 5.19 -6.79
CA LEU A 18 3.15 5.18 -5.34
C LEU A 18 4.30 4.27 -4.87
N LEU A 19 4.49 3.13 -5.54
CA LEU A 19 5.60 2.22 -5.26
C LEU A 19 6.94 2.86 -5.62
N ALA A 20 7.03 3.52 -6.78
CA ALA A 20 8.23 4.24 -7.18
C ALA A 20 8.60 5.32 -6.15
N ASP A 21 7.64 6.15 -5.76
CA ASP A 21 7.84 7.21 -4.75
C ASP A 21 8.24 6.61 -3.39
N ALA A 22 7.61 5.51 -2.98
CA ALA A 22 7.91 4.85 -1.72
C ALA A 22 9.33 4.29 -1.66
N PHE A 23 9.81 3.69 -2.76
CA PHE A 23 11.15 3.10 -2.82
C PHE A 23 12.26 4.16 -2.97
N SER A 24 11.96 5.30 -3.59
CA SER A 24 12.90 6.43 -3.70
C SER A 24 12.97 7.29 -2.44
N ALA A 25 11.99 7.19 -1.52
CA ALA A 25 11.90 8.06 -0.33
C ALA A 25 13.14 8.07 0.58
N ASN A 26 13.90 6.97 0.66
CA ASN A 26 15.14 6.94 1.45
C ASN A 26 16.28 7.75 0.80
N GLN A 27 16.32 7.79 -0.53
CA GLN A 27 17.33 8.50 -1.30
C GLN A 27 16.97 9.99 -1.42
N ASP A 28 15.73 10.29 -1.79
CA ASP A 28 15.29 11.66 -2.07
C ASP A 28 15.01 12.47 -0.81
N ARG A 29 14.77 11.77 0.33
CA ARG A 29 14.48 12.36 1.64
C ARG A 29 13.44 13.48 1.56
N PRO A 30 12.21 13.16 1.10
CA PRO A 30 11.15 14.15 0.94
C PRO A 30 10.87 14.88 2.25
N ASP A 31 10.39 16.11 2.11
CA ASP A 31 10.03 16.96 3.23
C ASP A 31 8.90 16.32 4.08
N PRO A 32 8.68 16.78 5.33
CA PRO A 32 7.68 16.19 6.22
C PRO A 32 6.26 16.16 5.65
N GLN A 33 5.84 17.18 4.89
CA GLN A 33 4.50 17.25 4.31
C GLN A 33 4.35 16.23 3.17
N SER A 34 5.37 16.12 2.32
CA SER A 34 5.41 15.10 1.26
C SER A 34 5.41 13.68 1.81
N ARG A 35 6.16 13.41 2.88
CA ARG A 35 6.12 12.11 3.57
C ARG A 35 4.75 11.78 4.15
N GLN A 36 4.12 12.76 4.79
CA GLN A 36 2.79 12.59 5.36
C GLN A 36 1.76 12.26 4.27
N ARG A 37 1.80 13.01 3.16
CA ARG A 37 0.93 12.75 2.00
C ARG A 37 1.15 11.34 1.44
N LEU A 38 2.39 10.98 1.15
CA LEU A 38 2.74 9.66 0.60
C LEU A 38 2.31 8.52 1.54
N SER A 39 2.53 8.67 2.84
CA SER A 39 2.05 7.71 3.86
C SER A 39 0.53 7.56 3.84
N LEU A 40 -0.23 8.65 3.74
CA LEU A 40 -1.69 8.60 3.68
C LEU A 40 -2.19 7.91 2.41
N GLU A 41 -1.58 8.21 1.27
CA GLU A 41 -1.93 7.61 -0.02
C GLU A 41 -1.65 6.10 -0.03
N LEU A 42 -0.46 5.68 0.42
CA LEU A 42 -0.11 4.26 0.56
C LEU A 42 -1.08 3.53 1.49
N ARG A 43 -1.38 4.10 2.66
CA ARG A 43 -2.34 3.50 3.62
C ARG A 43 -3.75 3.40 3.04
N SER A 44 -4.18 4.38 2.25
CA SER A 44 -5.48 4.37 1.59
C SER A 44 -5.57 3.20 0.60
N GLU A 45 -4.54 3.01 -0.23
CA GLU A 45 -4.50 1.90 -1.19
C GLU A 45 -4.41 0.53 -0.50
N ILE A 46 -3.60 0.39 0.56
CA ILE A 46 -3.55 -0.86 1.35
C ILE A 46 -4.94 -1.20 1.91
N ARG A 47 -5.64 -0.22 2.50
CA ARG A 47 -7.02 -0.43 3.00
C ARG A 47 -8.00 -0.81 1.90
N ARG A 48 -7.81 -0.32 0.68
CA ARG A 48 -8.63 -0.67 -0.50
C ARG A 48 -8.38 -2.11 -0.96
N LEU A 49 -7.14 -2.60 -0.91
CA LEU A 49 -6.79 -3.96 -1.36
C LEU A 49 -7.05 -5.05 -0.32
N LEU A 50 -6.93 -4.74 0.97
CA LEU A 50 -7.18 -5.69 2.06
C LEU A 50 -8.47 -6.52 1.92
N PRO A 51 -9.66 -5.93 1.70
CA PRO A 51 -10.89 -6.71 1.57
C PRO A 51 -10.89 -7.61 0.32
N LYS A 52 -10.18 -7.24 -0.75
CA LYS A 52 -10.07 -8.06 -1.97
C LYS A 52 -9.23 -9.31 -1.72
N VAL A 53 -8.07 -9.14 -1.08
CA VAL A 53 -7.18 -10.24 -0.74
C VAL A 53 -7.81 -11.15 0.32
N GLN A 54 -8.55 -10.58 1.27
CA GLN A 54 -9.35 -11.35 2.23
C GLN A 54 -10.40 -12.22 1.52
N ALA A 55 -11.18 -11.65 0.60
CA ALA A 55 -12.18 -12.43 -0.14
C ALA A 55 -11.56 -13.56 -0.98
N GLN A 56 -10.37 -13.33 -1.55
CA GLN A 56 -9.62 -14.39 -2.22
C GLN A 56 -9.17 -15.48 -1.24
N MET A 57 -8.63 -15.10 -0.08
CA MET A 57 -8.23 -16.05 0.96
C MET A 57 -9.41 -16.90 1.43
N ASP A 58 -10.57 -16.29 1.62
CA ASP A 58 -11.81 -16.97 2.04
C ASP A 58 -12.30 -17.98 0.98
N SER A 59 -11.93 -17.79 -0.28
CA SER A 59 -12.23 -18.72 -1.39
C SER A 59 -11.20 -19.85 -1.58
N ILE A 60 -10.04 -19.77 -0.93
CA ILE A 60 -8.98 -20.77 -1.02
C ILE A 60 -9.16 -21.81 0.07
N THR A 61 -8.88 -23.08 -0.25
CA THR A 61 -8.85 -24.16 0.74
C THR A 61 -7.94 -23.81 1.92
N PRO A 62 -8.48 -23.79 3.16
CA PRO A 62 -7.70 -23.44 4.34
C PRO A 62 -6.47 -24.34 4.55
N ARG A 63 -5.45 -23.80 5.23
CA ARG A 63 -4.18 -24.49 5.57
C ARG A 63 -3.34 -24.96 4.37
N THR A 64 -3.60 -24.42 3.18
CA THR A 64 -2.72 -24.58 2.03
C THR A 64 -1.63 -23.50 2.04
N ARG A 65 -0.55 -23.72 1.28
CA ARG A 65 0.50 -22.70 1.12
C ARG A 65 -0.04 -21.38 0.59
N ALA A 66 -0.97 -21.43 -0.36
CA ALA A 66 -1.61 -20.26 -0.95
C ALA A 66 -2.46 -19.49 0.08
N TRP A 67 -3.15 -20.21 0.97
CA TRP A 67 -3.91 -19.63 2.08
C TRP A 67 -2.98 -18.90 3.07
N TYR A 68 -1.93 -19.58 3.55
CA TYR A 68 -0.97 -18.99 4.49
C TYR A 68 -0.25 -17.77 3.94
N ALA A 69 0.06 -17.74 2.63
CA ALA A 69 0.70 -16.60 1.99
C ALA A 69 -0.19 -15.34 2.06
N ARG A 70 -1.50 -15.49 1.84
CA ARG A 70 -2.47 -14.39 1.90
C ARG A 70 -2.79 -13.97 3.32
N ASP A 71 -2.93 -14.93 4.24
CA ASP A 71 -3.09 -14.68 5.68
C ASP A 71 -1.93 -13.84 6.23
N THR A 72 -0.70 -14.28 5.96
CA THR A 72 0.53 -13.55 6.35
C THR A 72 0.60 -12.15 5.74
N ALA A 73 0.19 -11.99 4.47
CA ALA A 73 0.20 -10.69 3.81
C ALA A 73 -0.84 -9.73 4.40
N ILE A 74 -2.04 -10.23 4.74
CA ILE A 74 -3.09 -9.46 5.39
C ILE A 74 -2.64 -9.01 6.78
N ASP A 75 -2.10 -9.92 7.58
CA ASP A 75 -1.65 -9.62 8.95
C ASP A 75 -0.50 -8.61 8.95
N ALA A 76 0.50 -8.80 8.09
CA ALA A 76 1.60 -7.86 8.00
C ALA A 76 1.15 -6.46 7.51
N ALA A 77 0.19 -6.40 6.60
CA ALA A 77 -0.40 -5.13 6.17
C ALA A 77 -1.18 -4.45 7.31
N ARG A 78 -1.94 -5.21 8.11
CA ARG A 78 -2.65 -4.68 9.30
C ARG A 78 -1.68 -4.16 10.35
N GLU A 79 -0.62 -4.89 10.63
CA GLU A 79 0.43 -4.47 11.55
C GLU A 79 1.07 -3.15 11.11
N GLU A 80 1.38 -3.01 9.83
CA GLU A 80 1.99 -1.78 9.31
C GLU A 80 1.00 -0.60 9.30
N LEU A 81 -0.28 -0.85 9.03
CA LEU A 81 -1.33 0.18 9.13
C LEU A 81 -1.52 0.71 10.56
N ALA A 82 -1.28 -0.13 11.57
CA ALA A 82 -1.39 0.25 12.98
C ALA A 82 -0.22 1.15 13.43
N LYS A 83 0.92 1.10 12.73
CA LYS A 83 2.07 1.96 13.03
C LYS A 83 1.79 3.40 12.63
N GLY A 84 2.30 4.36 13.41
CA GLY A 84 2.31 5.78 13.05
C GLY A 84 3.50 6.13 12.14
N LEU A 85 3.53 7.37 11.63
CA LEU A 85 4.74 7.89 11.01
C LEU A 85 5.63 8.50 12.11
N SER A 86 6.90 8.09 12.15
CA SER A 86 7.86 8.61 13.14
C SER A 86 8.22 10.08 12.85
N PRO A 87 8.50 10.91 13.87
CA PRO A 87 9.05 12.24 13.67
C PRO A 87 10.48 12.22 13.11
N SER A 88 11.21 11.11 13.26
CA SER A 88 12.53 10.95 12.67
C SER A 88 12.42 10.79 11.15
N SER A 89 13.15 11.62 10.43
CA SER A 89 13.20 11.64 8.96
C SER A 89 13.49 10.25 8.37
N LEU A 90 14.54 9.60 8.86
CA LEU A 90 14.95 8.28 8.39
C LEU A 90 13.89 7.22 8.73
N ALA A 91 13.40 7.21 9.98
CA ALA A 91 12.40 6.24 10.40
C ALA A 91 11.09 6.39 9.60
N ALA A 92 10.68 7.62 9.29
CA ALA A 92 9.52 7.89 8.44
C ALA A 92 9.70 7.34 7.01
N CYS A 93 10.88 7.54 6.39
CA CYS A 93 11.16 6.99 5.07
C CYS A 93 11.20 5.46 5.06
N LEU A 94 11.71 4.83 6.13
CA LEU A 94 11.66 3.38 6.30
C LEU A 94 10.22 2.86 6.42
N THR A 95 9.38 3.52 7.22
CA THR A 95 7.93 3.20 7.31
C THR A 95 7.25 3.33 5.96
N ILE A 96 7.53 4.39 5.20
CA ILE A 96 6.99 4.59 3.84
C ILE A 96 7.43 3.45 2.90
N THR A 97 8.71 3.07 2.95
CA THR A 97 9.26 1.96 2.15
C THR A 97 8.55 0.66 2.48
N GLU A 98 8.32 0.40 3.77
CA GLU A 98 7.66 -0.80 4.26
C GLU A 98 6.18 -0.83 3.85
N LEU A 99 5.46 0.29 3.97
CA LEU A 99 4.11 0.45 3.41
C LEU A 99 4.10 0.15 1.90
N GLY A 100 5.09 0.63 1.14
CA GLY A 100 5.26 0.31 -0.27
C GLY A 100 5.42 -1.19 -0.53
N ARG A 101 6.23 -1.90 0.27
CA ARG A 101 6.36 -3.36 0.15
C ARG A 101 5.05 -4.09 0.40
N ARG A 102 4.31 -3.70 1.45
CA ARG A 102 3.01 -4.31 1.77
C ARG A 102 1.98 -4.04 0.68
N LEU A 103 1.96 -2.81 0.14
CA LEU A 103 1.10 -2.46 -1.00
C LEU A 103 1.41 -3.33 -2.21
N ARG A 104 2.69 -3.50 -2.57
CA ARG A 104 3.11 -4.34 -3.70
C ARG A 104 2.63 -5.78 -3.55
N VAL A 105 2.84 -6.39 -2.39
CA VAL A 105 2.42 -7.78 -2.13
C VAL A 105 0.90 -7.93 -2.24
N LEU A 106 0.13 -6.99 -1.69
CA LEU A 106 -1.33 -7.02 -1.81
C LEU A 106 -1.80 -6.81 -3.25
N ASP A 107 -1.12 -5.96 -4.01
CA ASP A 107 -1.43 -5.71 -5.43
C ASP A 107 -1.13 -6.96 -6.29
N GLU A 108 -0.03 -7.67 -6.02
CA GLU A 108 0.30 -8.93 -6.67
C GLU A 108 -0.80 -9.99 -6.45
N PHE A 109 -1.39 -10.07 -5.25
CA PHE A 109 -2.53 -10.96 -5.01
C PHE A 109 -3.84 -10.44 -5.64
N ALA A 110 -4.13 -9.15 -5.50
CA ALA A 110 -5.37 -8.54 -5.98
C ALA A 110 -5.46 -8.45 -7.52
N GLY A 111 -4.31 -8.34 -8.20
CA GLY A 111 -4.18 -8.34 -9.67
C GLY A 111 -4.40 -9.71 -10.31
N GLY A 112 -4.57 -10.75 -9.49
CA GLY A 112 -4.66 -12.14 -9.92
C GLY A 112 -3.26 -12.65 -10.27
N GLU A 113 -2.79 -13.67 -9.56
CA GLU A 113 -1.65 -14.48 -9.99
C GLU A 113 -1.77 -14.74 -11.51
N ARG A 114 -0.92 -14.09 -12.32
CA ARG A 114 -0.78 -14.34 -13.75
C ARG A 114 0.02 -15.61 -13.99
#